data_AF-A0AA86JB54-F1
#
_entry.id   AF-A0AA86JB54-F1
#
_cell.length_a   1.000
_cell.length_b   1.000
_cell.length_c   1.000
_cell.angle_alpha   90.00
_cell.angle_beta   90.00
_cell.angle_gamma   90.00
#
_symmetry.space_group_name_H-M   'P 1'
#
loop_
_entity.id
_entity.type
_entity.pdbx_description
1 polymer ?
#
loop_
_entity_poly.entity_id
_entity_poly.type
_entity_poly.pdbx_seq_one_letter_code
_entity_poly.pdbx_strand_id
1 'polypeptide(L)'
;MNSIITYLLLYNQYLVKIICELFLFISKYIPLKQMIFDDSNSLEYQKFKVDRLPTILKFEKVDYILLLEYYKHKYNKILKPVQRRNGKSIPESIICPKCGAPHFGHI
;
A
#
# COMPACT_ATOMS: atom_id res chain seq x y z
N MET A 1 -1.48 65.30 -18.05
CA MET A 1 -1.72 64.09 -17.22
C MET A 1 -2.06 62.86 -18.07
N ASN A 2 -2.95 62.96 -19.04
CA ASN A 2 -3.33 61.82 -19.91
C ASN A 2 -2.14 61.19 -20.67
N SER A 3 -1.22 61.99 -21.21
CA SER A 3 -0.02 61.49 -21.92
C SER A 3 0.90 60.64 -21.04
N ILE A 4 1.02 60.96 -19.75
CA ILE A 4 1.89 60.23 -18.82
C ILE A 4 1.24 58.89 -18.47
N ILE A 5 -0.08 58.88 -18.24
CA ILE A 5 -0.84 57.66 -17.95
C ILE A 5 -0.79 56.70 -19.15
N THR A 6 -1.01 57.19 -20.37
CA THR A 6 -0.92 56.36 -21.59
C THR A 6 0.48 55.80 -21.80
N TYR A 7 1.52 56.61 -21.57
CA TYR A 7 2.91 56.14 -21.65
C TYR A 7 3.21 55.04 -20.63
N LEU A 8 2.81 55.22 -19.37
CA LEU A 8 3.01 54.22 -18.32
C LEU A 8 2.26 52.92 -18.61
N LEU A 9 1.07 53.01 -19.20
CA LEU A 9 0.27 51.84 -19.57
C LEU A 9 0.94 51.05 -20.70
N LEU A 10 1.41 51.72 -21.75
CA LEU A 10 2.18 51.11 -22.84
C LEU A 10 3.48 50.47 -22.32
N TYR A 11 4.17 51.15 -21.41
CA TYR A 11 5.40 50.64 -20.82
C TYR A 11 5.15 49.38 -19.98
N ASN A 12 4.08 49.35 -19.18
CA ASN A 12 3.68 48.15 -18.45
C ASN A 12 3.33 46.98 -19.39
N GLN A 13 2.60 47.23 -20.46
CA GLN A 13 2.28 46.19 -21.46
C GLN A 13 3.54 45.62 -22.11
N TYR A 14 4.52 46.48 -22.40
CA TYR A 14 5.83 46.06 -22.91
C TYR A 14 6.60 45.19 -21.92
N LEU A 15 6.64 45.58 -20.63
CA LEU A 15 7.29 44.79 -19.59
C LEU A 15 6.63 43.42 -19.39
N VAL A 16 5.30 43.35 -19.40
CA VAL A 16 4.56 42.07 -19.32
C VAL A 16 4.94 41.17 -20.49
N LYS A 17 5.05 41.70 -21.71
CA LYS A 17 5.48 40.94 -22.88
C LYS A 17 6.87 40.33 -22.70
N ILE A 18 7.82 41.12 -22.19
CA ILE A 18 9.18 40.62 -21.88
C ILE A 18 9.13 39.50 -20.84
N ILE A 19 8.35 39.67 -19.76
CA ILE A 19 8.21 38.63 -18.72
C ILE A 19 7.66 37.33 -19.31
N CYS A 20 6.67 37.40 -20.22
CA CYS A 20 6.13 36.22 -20.90
C CYS A 20 7.18 35.53 -21.79
N GLU A 21 7.97 36.29 -22.55
CA GLU A 21 9.04 35.74 -23.39
C GLU A 21 10.13 35.06 -22.54
N LEU A 22 10.54 35.70 -21.44
CA LEU A 22 11.49 35.12 -20.49
C LEU A 22 10.94 33.86 -19.83
N PHE A 23 9.65 33.84 -19.47
CA PHE A 23 9.00 32.68 -18.88
C PHE A 23 8.98 31.50 -19.86
N LEU A 24 8.64 31.74 -21.14
CA LEU A 24 8.68 30.71 -22.19
C LEU A 24 10.11 30.21 -22.44
N PHE A 25 11.11 31.09 -22.35
CA PHE A 25 12.51 30.71 -22.45
C PHE A 25 12.92 29.79 -21.30
N ILE A 26 12.60 30.16 -20.05
CA ILE A 26 12.85 29.35 -18.86
C ILE A 26 12.15 28.00 -18.99
N SER A 27 10.86 27.95 -19.34
CA SER A 27 10.13 26.68 -19.44
C SER A 27 10.66 25.75 -20.54
N LYS A 28 11.18 26.32 -21.64
CA LYS A 28 11.67 25.54 -22.78
C LYS A 28 13.10 25.06 -22.59
N TYR A 29 13.96 25.87 -21.99
CA TYR A 29 15.41 25.61 -21.95
C TYR A 29 15.95 25.25 -20.58
N ILE A 30 15.23 25.54 -19.50
CA ILE A 30 15.60 25.11 -18.14
C ILE A 30 14.76 23.87 -17.81
N PRO A 31 15.38 22.69 -17.65
CA PRO A 31 14.66 21.50 -17.22
C PRO A 31 14.18 21.71 -15.78
N LEU A 32 12.96 22.21 -15.63
CA LEU A 32 12.27 22.26 -14.36
C LEU A 32 12.04 20.81 -13.92
N LYS A 33 12.99 20.25 -13.17
CA LYS A 33 12.98 18.89 -12.58
C LYS A 33 11.77 18.59 -11.68
N GLN A 34 10.82 19.52 -11.56
CA GLN A 34 9.63 19.44 -10.72
C GLN A 34 8.70 18.26 -11.10
N MET A 35 8.74 17.78 -12.35
CA MET A 35 7.95 16.62 -12.79
C MET A 35 8.71 15.28 -12.73
N ILE A 36 9.98 15.28 -12.31
CA ILE A 36 10.83 14.07 -12.21
C ILE A 36 10.90 13.58 -10.77
N PHE A 37 10.64 14.47 -9.80
CA PHE A 37 10.56 14.12 -8.39
C PHE A 37 9.19 13.53 -8.07
N ASP A 38 9.04 12.25 -8.42
CA ASP A 38 7.95 11.42 -7.94
C ASP A 38 8.23 11.02 -6.47
N ASP A 39 8.11 11.98 -5.56
CA ASP A 39 8.28 11.79 -4.11
C ASP A 39 7.27 10.79 -3.53
N SER A 40 6.31 10.31 -4.33
CA SER A 40 5.40 9.23 -3.97
C SER A 40 6.11 7.93 -3.60
N ASN A 41 7.35 7.73 -4.10
CA ASN A 41 8.16 6.57 -3.78
C ASN A 41 9.04 6.76 -2.53
N SER A 42 9.12 7.96 -1.97
CA SER A 42 9.87 8.22 -0.74
C SER A 42 9.22 7.52 0.46
N LEU A 43 10.04 7.05 1.39
CA LEU A 43 9.56 6.35 2.59
C LEU A 43 8.70 7.24 3.49
N GLU A 44 8.93 8.56 3.46
CA GLU A 44 8.14 9.54 4.19
C GLU A 44 6.73 9.67 3.61
N TYR A 45 6.61 9.73 2.28
CA TYR A 45 5.33 9.87 1.61
C TYR A 45 4.50 8.57 1.63
N GLN A 46 5.16 7.42 1.58
CA GLN A 46 4.50 6.10 1.66
C GLN A 46 3.71 5.88 2.96
N LYS A 47 4.07 6.55 4.06
CA LYS A 47 3.32 6.47 5.34
C LYS A 47 1.90 7.03 5.25
N PHE A 48 1.66 7.96 4.32
CA PHE A 48 0.34 8.55 4.10
C PHE A 48 -0.51 7.73 3.12
N LYS A 49 0.05 6.66 2.53
CA LYS A 49 -0.69 5.78 1.64
C LYS A 49 -1.63 4.90 2.45
N VAL A 50 -2.90 4.89 2.06
CA VAL A 50 -3.91 4.03 2.69
C VAL A 50 -3.59 2.57 2.38
N ASP A 51 -3.66 1.72 3.41
CA ASP A 51 -3.51 0.28 3.24
C ASP A 51 -4.59 -0.29 2.31
N ARG A 52 -4.22 -1.30 1.53
CA ARG A 52 -5.21 -2.01 0.72
C ARG A 52 -6.14 -2.79 1.63
N LEU A 53 -7.43 -2.84 1.26
CA LEU A 53 -8.41 -3.65 1.99
C LEU A 53 -7.95 -5.11 2.06
N PRO A 54 -8.13 -5.79 3.20
CA PRO A 54 -7.78 -7.19 3.33
C PRO A 54 -8.64 -8.03 2.38
N THR A 55 -8.03 -9.03 1.75
CA THR A 55 -8.78 -10.00 0.94
C THR A 55 -9.41 -11.04 1.86
N ILE A 56 -10.74 -11.09 1.89
CA ILE A 56 -11.48 -12.08 2.69
C ILE A 56 -11.45 -13.43 1.94
N LEU A 57 -10.58 -14.33 2.40
CA LEU A 57 -10.51 -15.69 1.88
C LEU A 57 -11.61 -16.55 2.49
N LYS A 58 -12.53 -17.05 1.66
CA LYS A 58 -13.48 -18.08 2.06
C LYS A 58 -12.76 -19.42 2.08
N PHE A 59 -12.86 -20.13 3.20
CA PHE A 59 -12.33 -21.49 3.32
C PHE A 59 -13.47 -22.50 3.27
N GLU A 60 -13.21 -23.64 2.64
CA GLU A 60 -14.09 -24.80 2.70
C GLU A 60 -13.91 -25.49 4.05
N LYS A 61 -15.02 -26.03 4.58
CA LYS A 61 -14.98 -26.85 5.79
C LYS A 61 -14.46 -28.24 5.44
N VAL A 62 -13.45 -28.69 6.16
CA VAL A 62 -12.80 -30.00 5.93
C VAL A 62 -12.78 -30.79 7.24
N ASP A 63 -13.10 -32.07 7.23
CA ASP A 63 -12.97 -32.88 8.45
C ASP A 63 -11.49 -33.10 8.81
N TYR A 64 -11.12 -32.79 10.06
CA TYR A 64 -9.74 -32.93 10.53
C TYR A 64 -9.27 -34.40 10.57
N ILE A 65 -10.17 -35.36 10.77
CA ILE A 65 -9.81 -36.79 10.80
C ILE A 65 -9.34 -37.22 9.42
N LEU A 66 -10.12 -36.88 8.39
CA LEU A 66 -9.78 -37.14 7.00
C LEU A 66 -8.50 -36.41 6.57
N LEU A 67 -8.30 -35.19 7.06
CA LEU A 67 -7.08 -34.42 6.80
C LEU A 67 -5.84 -35.15 7.37
N LEU A 68 -5.89 -35.63 8.60
CA LEU A 68 -4.79 -36.36 9.23
C LEU A 68 -4.44 -37.64 8.47
N GLU A 69 -5.45 -38.41 8.05
CA GLU A 69 -5.26 -39.62 7.23
C GLU A 69 -4.64 -39.29 5.87
N TYR A 70 -5.12 -38.25 5.20
CA TYR A 70 -4.57 -37.79 3.93
C TYR A 70 -3.09 -37.44 4.05
N TYR A 71 -2.69 -36.67 5.06
CA TYR A 71 -1.30 -36.30 5.28
C TYR A 71 -0.42 -37.51 5.62
N LYS A 72 -0.95 -38.44 6.44
CA LYS A 72 -0.25 -39.69 6.76
C LYS A 72 -0.03 -40.53 5.50
N HIS A 73 -1.03 -40.69 4.64
CA HIS A 73 -0.91 -41.47 3.40
C HIS A 73 0.03 -40.80 2.39
N LYS A 74 -0.08 -39.48 2.21
CA LYS A 74 0.67 -38.75 1.19
C LYS A 74 2.15 -38.54 1.55
N TYR A 75 2.45 -38.29 2.83
CA TYR A 75 3.79 -37.91 3.26
C TYR A 75 4.44 -38.94 4.20
N ASN A 76 3.75 -40.04 4.53
CA ASN A 76 4.17 -41.03 5.54
C ASN A 76 4.56 -40.39 6.88
N LYS A 77 3.95 -39.25 7.21
CA LYS A 77 4.22 -38.49 8.43
C LYS A 77 2.93 -38.32 9.22
N ILE A 78 2.98 -38.70 10.49
CA ILE A 78 1.92 -38.43 11.45
C ILE A 78 2.13 -37.01 11.96
N LEU A 79 1.16 -36.13 11.71
CA LEU A 79 1.20 -34.76 12.23
C LEU A 79 1.06 -34.80 13.75
N LYS A 80 1.89 -34.04 14.50
CA LYS A 80 1.80 -33.88 15.97
C LYS A 80 1.28 -32.50 16.37
N PRO A 81 0.39 -32.39 17.39
CA PRO A 81 -0.21 -31.11 17.76
C PRO A 81 0.87 -30.07 18.05
N VAL A 82 0.58 -28.81 17.73
CA VAL A 82 1.56 -27.74 17.90
C VAL A 82 1.86 -27.57 19.39
N GLN A 83 3.11 -27.84 19.78
CA GLN A 83 3.57 -27.59 21.14
C GLN A 83 3.72 -26.09 21.36
N ARG A 84 2.99 -25.56 22.35
CA ARG A 84 3.04 -24.15 22.68
C ARG A 84 4.24 -23.82 23.55
N ARG A 85 4.90 -22.71 23.22
CA ARG A 85 5.95 -22.13 24.06
C ARG A 85 5.31 -21.39 25.25
N ASN A 86 5.91 -21.46 26.44
CA ASN A 86 5.51 -20.77 27.68
C ASN A 86 4.28 -21.34 28.45
N GLY A 87 3.91 -22.61 28.25
CA GLY A 87 2.94 -23.28 29.14
C GLY A 87 1.50 -22.77 29.12
N LYS A 88 1.15 -21.84 28.22
CA LYS A 88 -0.22 -21.33 28.08
C LYS A 88 -1.11 -22.36 27.38
N SER A 89 -1.99 -23.01 28.13
CA SER A 89 -3.02 -23.91 27.61
C SER A 89 -4.15 -23.14 26.93
N ILE A 90 -4.79 -23.77 25.95
CA ILE A 90 -6.01 -23.28 25.30
C ILE A 90 -7.18 -23.91 26.05
N PRO A 91 -8.26 -23.19 26.32
CA PRO A 91 -9.47 -23.82 26.85
C PRO A 91 -10.02 -24.89 25.89
N GLU A 92 -10.54 -25.97 26.46
CA GLU A 92 -11.03 -27.14 25.71
C GLU A 92 -12.26 -26.90 24.87
N SER A 93 -12.94 -25.77 25.11
CA SER A 93 -14.10 -25.32 24.35
C SER A 93 -13.78 -24.75 22.97
N ILE A 94 -12.51 -24.51 22.63
CA ILE A 94 -12.13 -23.86 21.36
C ILE A 94 -11.94 -24.89 20.25
N ILE A 95 -12.68 -24.67 19.16
CA ILE A 95 -12.70 -25.51 17.96
C ILE A 95 -12.21 -24.70 16.75
N CYS A 96 -11.44 -25.33 15.87
CA CYS A 96 -11.01 -24.70 14.62
C CYS A 96 -12.21 -24.44 13.68
N PRO A 97 -12.42 -23.19 13.21
CA PRO A 97 -13.55 -22.88 12.32
C PRO A 97 -13.41 -23.51 10.93
N LYS A 98 -12.17 -23.83 10.50
CA LYS A 98 -11.87 -24.44 9.20
C LYS A 98 -12.11 -25.94 9.20
N CYS A 99 -11.59 -26.65 10.21
CA CYS A 99 -11.59 -28.10 10.21
C CYS A 99 -12.32 -28.80 11.36
N GLY A 100 -12.86 -28.04 12.32
CA GLY A 100 -13.54 -28.63 13.47
C GLY A 100 -12.62 -29.32 14.48
N ALA A 101 -11.29 -29.23 14.33
CA ALA A 101 -10.36 -29.86 15.26
C ALA A 101 -10.46 -29.21 16.67
N PRO A 102 -10.59 -30.02 17.74
CA PRO A 102 -10.46 -29.53 19.11
C PRO A 102 -9.01 -29.13 19.37
N HIS A 103 -8.79 -28.02 20.09
CA HIS A 103 -7.45 -27.55 20.48
C HIS A 103 -6.45 -27.39 19.32
N PHE A 104 -6.66 -26.39 18.45
CA PHE A 104 -5.73 -25.98 17.38
C PHE A 104 -4.87 -27.13 16.80
N GLY A 105 -5.57 -28.18 16.37
CA GLY A 105 -4.98 -29.29 15.63
C GLY A 105 -4.59 -28.82 14.23
N HIS A 106 -3.28 -28.62 14.07
CA HIS A 106 -2.50 -28.72 12.83
C HIS A 106 -3.00 -27.93 11.62
N ILE A 107 -2.35 -26.81 11.37
CA ILE A 107 -1.58 -26.53 10.13
C ILE A 107 -0.28 -25.85 10.58
#